data_AF-A0A1M6VDH2-F1
#
_entry.id   AF-A0A1M6VDH2-F1
#
_cell.length_a   1.000
_cell.length_b   1.000
_cell.length_c   1.000
_cell.angle_alpha   90.00
_cell.angle_beta   90.00
_cell.angle_gamma   90.00
#
_symmetry.space_group_name_H-M   'P 1'
#
loop_
_entity.id
_entity.type
_entity.pdbx_description
1 polymer ?
#
loop_
_entity_poly.entity_id
_entity_poly.type
_entity_poly.pdbx_seq_one_letter_code
_entity_poly.pdbx_strand_id
1 'polypeptide(L)'
;MAKYQIMDVKCGVVDGGVGPCGPGTGVVVAEVELKSDAGETVFLSLAECDGIPNFYKTETSVYDKHFEDPIDMDFFDKLNEHGFVDGLGCGYEEFFEESDYELYQEFRYLVYVVRSDWDEIDRFKAETVGKWIGDFEIPKSDVEEDWEEEVDLGEEDDD
;
A
#
# COMPACT_ATOMS: atom_id res chain seq x y z
N MET A 1 14.86 14.53 -0.23
CA MET A 1 13.75 13.71 0.26
C MET A 1 14.02 13.36 1.71
N ALA A 2 12.97 13.34 2.53
CA ALA A 2 13.07 12.85 3.90
C ALA A 2 13.39 11.36 3.86
N LYS A 3 14.25 10.88 4.76
CA LYS A 3 14.53 9.44 4.88
C LYS A 3 13.64 8.89 5.99
N TYR A 4 13.00 7.76 5.75
CA TYR A 4 12.14 7.11 6.73
C TYR A 4 12.72 5.77 7.19
N GLN A 5 12.70 5.54 8.51
CA GLN A 5 12.99 4.26 9.13
C GLN A 5 11.70 3.49 9.34
N ILE A 6 11.70 2.20 8.99
CA ILE A 6 10.56 1.31 9.21
C ILE A 6 10.54 0.92 10.68
N MET A 7 9.47 1.30 11.38
CA MET A 7 9.32 1.03 12.81
C MET A 7 8.50 -0.23 13.07
N ASP A 8 7.41 -0.39 12.34
CA ASP A 8 6.51 -1.55 12.43
C ASP A 8 5.77 -1.74 11.09
N VAL A 9 5.33 -2.97 10.82
CA VAL A 9 4.56 -3.29 9.62
C VAL A 9 3.46 -4.30 9.96
N LYS A 10 2.22 -3.88 9.74
CA LYS A 10 1.02 -4.69 9.93
C LYS A 10 0.48 -5.09 8.57
N CYS A 11 -0.02 -6.32 8.46
CA CYS A 11 -0.74 -6.79 7.27
C CYS A 11 -1.77 -7.82 7.72
N GLY A 12 -2.99 -7.72 7.22
CA GLY A 12 -4.07 -8.66 7.52
C GLY A 12 -5.21 -8.58 6.51
N VAL A 13 -6.18 -9.48 6.63
CA VAL A 13 -7.34 -9.55 5.74
C VAL A 13 -8.59 -9.25 6.54
N VAL A 14 -9.34 -8.26 6.08
CA VAL A 14 -10.71 -8.02 6.54
C VAL A 14 -11.59 -8.94 5.70
N ASP A 15 -12.14 -9.99 6.34
CA ASP A 15 -13.09 -10.87 5.68
C ASP A 15 -14.33 -10.06 5.29
N GLY A 16 -14.50 -9.86 3.99
CA GLY A 16 -15.76 -9.38 3.43
C GLY A 16 -16.82 -10.42 3.75
N GLY A 17 -17.80 -10.07 4.57
CA GLY A 17 -18.97 -10.91 4.77
C GLY A 17 -19.64 -11.28 3.42
N VAL A 18 -20.72 -12.06 3.48
CA VAL A 18 -21.46 -12.42 2.25
C VAL A 18 -22.09 -11.16 1.64
N GLY A 19 -21.47 -10.66 0.57
CA GLY A 19 -22.04 -9.61 -0.28
C GLY A 19 -23.18 -10.16 -1.13
N PRO A 20 -23.92 -9.30 -1.86
CA PRO A 20 -25.06 -9.71 -2.68
C PRO A 20 -24.71 -10.70 -3.82
N CYS A 21 -23.43 -10.96 -4.07
CA CYS A 21 -22.92 -11.81 -5.14
C CYS A 21 -22.24 -13.12 -4.65
N GLY A 22 -22.08 -13.34 -3.34
CA GLY A 22 -21.30 -14.46 -2.79
C GLY A 22 -20.49 -14.06 -1.55
N PRO A 23 -19.63 -14.96 -1.00
CA PRO A 23 -18.64 -14.53 0.01
C PRO A 23 -17.85 -13.35 -0.58
N GLY A 24 -17.82 -12.24 0.14
CA GLY A 24 -17.15 -11.03 -0.32
C GLY A 24 -15.67 -11.29 -0.49
N THR A 25 -15.08 -10.66 -1.49
CA THR A 25 -13.63 -10.62 -1.64
C THR A 25 -13.05 -9.91 -0.42
N GLY A 26 -12.13 -10.60 0.27
CA GLY A 26 -11.47 -10.06 1.45
C GLY A 26 -10.66 -8.82 1.06
N VAL A 27 -10.66 -7.82 1.93
CA VAL A 27 -9.81 -6.63 1.74
C VAL A 27 -8.48 -6.90 2.41
N VAL A 28 -7.39 -6.86 1.65
CA VAL A 28 -6.04 -6.94 2.22
C VAL A 28 -5.64 -5.56 2.68
N VAL A 29 -5.30 -5.43 3.96
CA VAL A 29 -4.92 -4.16 4.57
C VAL A 29 -3.51 -4.28 5.11
N ALA A 30 -2.63 -3.37 4.68
CA ALA A 30 -1.30 -3.20 5.23
C ALA A 30 -1.10 -1.79 5.78
N GLU A 31 -0.28 -1.67 6.81
CA GLU A 31 0.15 -0.39 7.36
C GLU A 31 1.62 -0.47 7.74
N VAL A 32 2.37 0.59 7.44
CA VAL A 32 3.74 0.78 7.89
C VAL A 32 3.82 2.03 8.77
N GLU A 33 4.40 1.85 9.96
CA GLU A 33 4.81 2.95 10.82
C GLU A 33 6.20 3.41 10.39
N LEU A 34 6.33 4.67 10.02
CA LEU A 34 7.57 5.27 9.56
C LEU A 34 8.01 6.38 10.52
N LYS A 35 9.32 6.47 10.73
CA LYS A 35 9.94 7.55 11.49
C LYS A 35 10.93 8.32 10.64
N SER A 36 10.72 9.63 10.50
CA SER A 36 11.64 10.50 9.77
C SER A 36 12.95 10.72 10.54
N ASP A 37 13.98 11.18 9.84
CA ASP A 37 15.25 11.63 10.43
C ASP A 37 15.07 12.80 11.43
N ALA A 38 14.07 13.65 11.21
CA ALA A 38 13.65 14.70 12.13
C ALA A 38 12.91 14.17 13.38
N GLY A 39 12.56 12.88 13.40
CA GLY A 39 11.89 12.21 14.51
C GLY A 39 10.36 12.27 14.47
N GLU A 40 9.78 12.76 13.39
CA GLU A 40 8.33 12.74 13.14
C GLU A 40 7.88 11.31 12.80
N THR A 41 6.69 10.93 13.25
CA THR A 41 6.11 9.63 12.94
C THR A 41 4.95 9.82 11.98
N VAL A 42 4.90 9.00 10.93
CA VAL A 42 3.83 8.96 9.95
C VAL A 42 3.42 7.51 9.72
N PHE A 43 2.13 7.29 9.47
CA PHE A 43 1.58 5.99 9.13
C PHE A 43 1.13 6.02 7.68
N LEU A 44 1.62 5.06 6.90
CA LEU A 44 1.11 4.83 5.55
C LEU A 44 0.31 3.54 5.55
N SER A 45 -0.84 3.55 4.91
CA SER A 45 -1.71 2.37 4.83
C SER A 45 -2.14 2.12 3.40
N LEU A 46 -2.33 0.85 3.06
CA LEU A 46 -2.86 0.37 1.80
C LEU A 46 -4.02 -0.58 2.09
N ALA A 47 -5.20 -0.32 1.52
CA ALA A 47 -6.31 -1.26 1.50
C ALA A 47 -6.62 -1.66 0.06
N GLU A 48 -6.40 -2.94 -0.27
CA GLU A 48 -6.69 -3.50 -1.59
C GLU A 48 -7.96 -4.34 -1.56
N CYS A 49 -8.87 -4.05 -2.48
CA CYS A 49 -10.08 -4.83 -2.73
C CYS A 49 -10.17 -5.10 -4.24
N ASP A 50 -10.21 -6.36 -4.66
CA ASP A 50 -10.32 -6.76 -6.07
C ASP A 50 -9.25 -6.12 -6.97
N GLY A 51 -7.99 -6.03 -6.50
CA GLY A 51 -6.89 -5.42 -7.26
C GLY A 51 -6.91 -3.90 -7.32
N ILE A 52 -7.85 -3.26 -6.61
CA ILE A 52 -7.97 -1.79 -6.53
C ILE A 52 -7.33 -1.31 -5.22
N PRO A 53 -6.19 -0.60 -5.28
CA PRO A 53 -5.53 -0.09 -4.08
C PRO A 53 -6.14 1.23 -3.61
N ASN A 54 -6.23 1.41 -2.29
CA ASN A 54 -6.47 2.71 -1.65
C ASN A 54 -5.32 3.06 -0.72
N PHE A 55 -4.69 4.22 -0.96
CA PHE A 55 -3.49 4.66 -0.27
C PHE A 55 -3.78 5.80 0.72
N TYR A 56 -3.27 5.67 1.94
CA TYR A 56 -3.51 6.62 3.03
C TYR A 56 -2.20 7.06 3.66
N LYS A 57 -2.13 8.34 4.06
CA LYS A 57 -1.08 8.90 4.92
C LYS A 57 -1.75 9.57 6.11
N THR A 58 -1.38 9.16 7.31
CA THR A 58 -2.01 9.65 8.55
C THR A 58 -0.98 9.90 9.64
N GLU A 59 -1.35 10.74 10.61
CA GLU A 59 -0.52 11.03 11.78
C GLU A 59 -0.64 9.95 12.87
N THR A 60 -1.67 9.09 12.77
CA THR A 60 -1.98 8.03 13.74
C THR A 60 -2.40 6.76 13.01
N SER A 61 -1.96 5.60 13.49
CA SER A 61 -2.37 4.28 12.98
C SER A 61 -3.89 4.19 12.77
N VAL A 62 -4.27 3.75 11.57
CA VAL A 62 -5.65 3.48 11.16
C VAL A 62 -5.88 2.00 10.89
N TYR A 63 -4.85 1.16 10.94
CA TYR A 63 -4.92 -0.29 10.69
C TYR A 63 -6.10 -0.96 11.40
N ASP A 64 -6.21 -0.81 12.73
CA ASP A 64 -7.27 -1.48 13.52
C ASP A 64 -8.68 -0.99 13.13
N LYS A 65 -8.82 0.21 12.56
CA LYS A 65 -10.11 0.75 12.09
C LYS A 65 -10.72 -0.07 10.97
N HIS A 66 -9.89 -0.71 10.15
CA HIS A 66 -10.37 -1.56 9.05
C HIS A 66 -11.01 -2.86 9.55
N PHE A 67 -10.75 -3.27 10.79
CA PHE A 67 -11.23 -4.52 11.38
C PHE A 67 -12.38 -4.32 12.39
N GLU A 68 -12.86 -3.09 12.56
CA GLU A 68 -14.00 -2.80 13.44
C GLU A 68 -15.30 -3.40 12.86
N ASP A 69 -16.12 -4.01 13.73
CA ASP A 69 -17.47 -4.49 13.39
C ASP A 69 -18.51 -3.85 14.33
N PRO A 70 -19.37 -2.94 13.83
CA PRO A 70 -19.46 -2.49 12.44
C PRO A 70 -18.34 -1.53 12.06
N ILE A 71 -17.99 -1.49 10.76
CA ILE A 71 -17.05 -0.52 10.20
C ILE A 71 -17.60 0.90 10.37
N ASP A 72 -16.74 1.83 10.83
CA ASP A 72 -17.06 3.26 10.91
C ASP A 72 -16.98 3.90 9.52
N MET A 73 -18.09 3.87 8.78
CA MET A 73 -18.17 4.42 7.43
C MET A 73 -17.89 5.94 7.39
N ASP A 74 -18.34 6.70 8.40
CA ASP A 74 -18.11 8.15 8.46
C ASP A 74 -16.62 8.48 8.65
N PHE A 75 -15.87 7.61 9.34
CA PHE A 75 -14.42 7.71 9.44
C PHE A 75 -13.76 7.47 8.09
N PHE A 76 -14.13 6.41 7.38
CA PHE A 76 -13.54 6.09 6.07
C PHE A 76 -13.92 7.08 4.98
N ASP A 77 -15.14 7.63 5.00
CA ASP A 77 -15.54 8.70 4.08
C ASP A 77 -14.62 9.91 4.24
N LYS A 78 -14.34 10.33 5.49
CA LYS A 78 -13.40 11.43 5.78
C LYS A 78 -11.96 11.05 5.47
N LEU A 79 -11.57 9.81 5.71
CA LEU A 79 -10.23 9.33 5.40
C LEU A 79 -9.99 9.35 3.89
N ASN A 80 -11.02 9.03 3.09
CA ASN A 80 -10.99 9.11 1.64
C ASN A 80 -11.02 10.57 1.14
N GLU A 81 -11.74 11.49 1.81
CA GLU A 81 -11.67 12.94 1.52
C GLU A 81 -10.25 13.51 1.72
N HIS A 82 -9.46 12.88 2.59
CA HIS A 82 -8.07 13.23 2.89
C HIS A 82 -7.08 12.16 2.42
N GLY A 83 -7.52 11.25 1.54
CA GLY A 83 -6.70 10.20 0.97
C GLY A 83 -5.46 10.83 0.34
N PHE A 84 -4.32 10.17 0.47
CA PHE A 84 -3.05 10.79 0.07
C PHE A 84 -2.96 11.02 -1.45
N VAL A 85 -3.85 10.34 -2.18
CA VAL A 85 -3.97 10.39 -3.62
C VAL A 85 -5.25 11.14 -4.00
N ASP A 86 -5.24 12.45 -3.79
CA ASP A 86 -6.21 13.37 -4.40
C ASP A 86 -5.88 13.44 -5.91
N GLY A 87 -6.48 12.57 -6.72
CA GLY A 87 -6.45 12.68 -8.18
C GLY A 87 -5.57 11.70 -8.98
N LEU A 88 -5.06 10.59 -8.42
CA LEU A 88 -4.69 9.43 -9.23
C LEU A 88 -5.84 8.43 -9.18
N GLY A 89 -6.36 8.07 -10.34
CA GLY A 89 -7.30 7.00 -10.53
C GLY A 89 -6.76 5.69 -9.99
N CYS A 90 -7.44 5.22 -8.94
CA CYS A 90 -7.96 3.87 -8.71
C CYS A 90 -7.23 2.61 -9.25
N GLY A 91 -5.92 2.62 -9.53
CA GLY A 91 -5.19 1.47 -10.06
C GLY A 91 -3.69 1.51 -9.76
N TYR A 92 -3.06 0.35 -9.84
CA TYR A 92 -1.60 0.24 -9.67
C TYR A 92 -0.83 0.91 -10.81
N GLU A 93 -1.35 0.87 -12.05
CA GLU A 93 -0.76 1.51 -13.23
C GLU A 93 -0.54 3.02 -12.99
N GLU A 94 -1.60 3.74 -12.60
CA GLU A 94 -1.52 5.18 -12.33
C GLU A 94 -0.59 5.51 -11.15
N PHE A 95 -0.47 4.61 -10.17
CA PHE A 95 0.52 4.75 -9.10
C PHE A 95 1.96 4.61 -9.61
N PHE A 96 2.24 3.65 -10.50
CA PHE A 96 3.58 3.43 -11.04
C PHE A 96 4.02 4.53 -12.01
N GLU A 97 3.09 5.14 -12.74
CA GLU A 97 3.36 6.32 -13.57
C GLU A 97 3.87 7.52 -12.75
N GLU A 98 3.45 7.66 -11.50
CA GLU A 98 3.79 8.76 -10.59
C GLU A 98 5.05 8.49 -9.76
N SER A 99 6.07 7.89 -10.39
CA SER A 99 7.34 7.52 -9.76
C SER A 99 8.12 8.68 -9.13
N ASP A 100 7.85 9.93 -9.52
CA ASP A 100 8.44 11.14 -8.95
C ASP A 100 7.82 11.57 -7.60
N TYR A 101 6.79 10.87 -7.13
CA TYR A 101 6.07 11.21 -5.91
C TYR A 101 6.92 11.10 -4.63
N GLU A 102 6.69 12.00 -3.67
CA GLU A 102 7.58 12.14 -2.49
C GLU A 102 7.66 10.90 -1.59
N LEU A 103 6.61 10.08 -1.59
CA LEU A 103 6.53 8.84 -0.82
C LEU A 103 6.41 7.59 -1.72
N TYR A 104 6.82 7.70 -2.98
CA TYR A 104 6.69 6.61 -3.95
C TYR A 104 7.31 5.30 -3.43
N GLN A 105 8.53 5.34 -2.91
CA GLN A 105 9.22 4.13 -2.41
C GLN A 105 8.55 3.55 -1.16
N GLU A 106 8.00 4.41 -0.30
CA GLU A 106 7.27 4.03 0.89
C GLU A 106 5.93 3.37 0.56
N PHE A 107 5.22 3.84 -0.47
CA PHE A 107 4.02 3.16 -0.96
C PHE A 107 4.33 1.90 -1.75
N ARG A 108 5.39 1.90 -2.57
CA ARG A 108 5.86 0.69 -3.27
C ARG A 108 6.21 -0.42 -2.28
N TYR A 109 6.76 -0.07 -1.13
CA TYR A 109 6.95 -1.02 -0.02
C TYR A 109 5.63 -1.66 0.43
N LEU A 110 4.56 -0.86 0.59
CA LEU A 110 3.23 -1.37 0.93
C LEU A 110 2.62 -2.21 -0.20
N VAL A 111 2.79 -1.80 -1.46
CA VAL A 111 2.36 -2.59 -2.61
C VAL A 111 3.00 -3.97 -2.56
N TYR A 112 4.32 -4.06 -2.41
CA TYR A 112 5.00 -5.34 -2.28
C TYR A 112 4.45 -6.19 -1.12
N VAL A 113 4.22 -5.58 0.05
CA VAL A 113 3.65 -6.28 1.22
C VAL A 113 2.24 -6.81 0.95
N VAL A 114 1.38 -6.07 0.26
CA VAL A 114 -0.01 -6.50 -0.03
C VAL A 114 -0.07 -7.56 -1.12
N ARG A 115 0.88 -7.51 -2.06
CA ARG A 115 0.95 -8.39 -3.24
C ARG A 115 1.80 -9.65 -3.06
N SER A 116 2.38 -9.85 -1.88
CA SER A 116 3.22 -11.02 -1.57
C SER A 116 2.45 -12.10 -0.81
N ASP A 117 2.94 -13.34 -0.87
CA ASP A 117 2.42 -14.43 -0.02
C ASP A 117 2.78 -14.20 1.46
N TRP A 118 1.98 -14.75 2.39
CA TRP A 118 2.19 -14.56 3.84
C TRP A 118 3.60 -14.93 4.35
N ASP A 119 4.17 -16.02 3.84
CA ASP A 119 5.54 -16.45 4.19
C ASP A 119 6.61 -15.47 3.68
N GLU A 120 6.35 -14.79 2.56
CA GLU A 120 7.22 -13.77 2.00
C GLU A 120 7.08 -12.45 2.76
N ILE A 121 5.84 -12.06 3.09
CA ILE A 121 5.55 -10.90 3.94
C ILE A 121 6.31 -11.02 5.27
N ASP A 122 6.18 -12.14 5.98
CA ASP A 122 6.80 -12.31 7.30
C ASP A 122 8.32 -12.21 7.24
N ARG A 123 8.93 -12.82 6.21
CA ARG A 123 10.37 -12.73 5.96
C ARG A 123 10.80 -11.30 5.63
N PHE A 124 10.09 -10.66 4.71
CA PHE A 124 10.39 -9.31 4.27
C PHE A 124 10.30 -8.31 5.43
N LYS A 125 9.26 -8.42 6.27
CA LYS A 125 9.13 -7.64 7.52
C LYS A 125 10.32 -7.87 8.46
N ALA A 126 10.67 -9.13 8.72
CA ALA A 126 11.79 -9.47 9.59
C ALA A 126 13.14 -8.91 9.08
N GLU A 127 13.29 -8.80 7.76
CA GLU A 127 14.49 -8.27 7.13
C GLU A 127 14.53 -6.74 7.05
N THR A 128 13.38 -6.06 7.05
CA THR A 128 13.30 -4.62 6.74
C THR A 128 12.94 -3.74 7.94
N VAL A 129 12.24 -4.27 8.95
CA VAL A 129 11.95 -3.52 10.18
C VAL A 129 13.26 -3.07 10.86
N GLY A 130 13.31 -1.80 11.23
CA GLY A 130 14.47 -1.12 11.79
C GLY A 130 15.47 -0.61 10.75
N LYS A 131 15.29 -0.90 9.45
CA LYS A 131 16.10 -0.32 8.37
C LYS A 131 15.47 0.96 7.83
N TRP A 132 16.28 1.76 7.15
CA TRP A 132 15.77 2.90 6.41
C TRP A 132 15.35 2.48 5.01
N ILE A 133 14.27 3.08 4.52
CA ILE A 133 13.88 2.94 3.12
C ILE A 133 15.01 3.51 2.24
N GLY A 134 15.36 2.78 1.19
CA GLY A 134 16.51 3.03 0.33
C GLY A 134 17.83 2.36 0.77
N ASP A 135 17.91 1.77 1.98
CA ASP A 135 19.08 0.97 2.40
C ASP A 135 19.00 -0.50 1.95
N PHE A 136 17.89 -0.88 1.31
CA PHE A 136 17.64 -2.20 0.75
C PHE A 136 16.81 -2.06 -0.52
N GLU A 137 16.82 -3.11 -1.34
CA GLU A 137 16.00 -3.18 -2.55
C GLU A 137 14.62 -3.75 -2.20
N ILE A 138 13.56 -3.04 -2.58
CA ILE A 138 12.20 -3.57 -2.51
C ILE A 138 12.00 -4.41 -3.79
N PRO A 139 11.74 -5.73 -3.67
CA PRO A 139 11.47 -6.56 -4.84
C PRO A 139 10.23 -6.07 -5.57
N LYS A 140 10.14 -6.37 -6.88
CA LYS A 140 8.94 -6.03 -7.65
C LYS A 140 7.77 -6.90 -7.19
N SER A 141 6.59 -6.29 -7.12
CA SER A 141 5.33 -7.03 -6.97
C SER A 141 4.87 -7.56 -8.32
N ASP A 142 3.98 -8.55 -8.32
CA ASP A 142 3.33 -9.06 -9.53
C ASP A 142 2.71 -7.94 -10.38
N VAL A 143 1.98 -7.01 -9.76
CA VAL A 143 1.36 -5.85 -10.45
C VAL A 143 2.37 -4.84 -10.97
N GLU A 144 3.59 -4.82 -10.43
CA GLU A 144 4.67 -3.95 -10.95
C GLU A 144 5.32 -4.59 -12.16
N GLU A 145 5.56 -5.91 -12.10
CA GLU A 145 6.06 -6.68 -13.25
C GLU A 145 5.07 -6.63 -14.42
N ASP A 146 3.77 -6.83 -14.16
CA ASP A 146 2.71 -6.76 -15.17
C ASP A 146 2.67 -5.37 -15.83
N TRP A 147 2.74 -4.29 -15.04
CA TRP A 147 2.75 -2.92 -15.58
C TRP A 147 3.97 -2.64 -16.47
N GLU A 148 5.17 -3.07 -16.05
CA GLU A 148 6.38 -2.90 -16.87
C GLU A 148 6.29 -3.68 -18.19
N GLU A 149 5.76 -4.91 -18.17
CA GLU A 149 5.54 -5.70 -19.39
C GLU A 149 4.57 -5.02 -20.35
N GLU A 150 3.50 -4.39 -19.84
CA GLU A 150 2.55 -3.64 -20.68
C GLU A 150 3.16 -2.38 -21.29
N VAL A 151 3.99 -1.65 -20.54
CA VAL A 151 4.71 -0.47 -21.05
C VAL A 151 5.71 -0.88 -22.14
N ASP A 152 6.49 -1.93 -21.93
CA ASP A 152 7.48 -2.42 -22.90
C ASP A 152 6.81 -2.87 -24.22
N LEU A 153 5.63 -3.51 -24.15
CA LEU A 153 4.86 -3.91 -25.33
C LEU A 153 4.23 -2.72 -26.07
N GLY A 154 3.94 -1.62 -25.38
CA GLY A 154 3.42 -0.40 -25.98
C GLY A 154 4.43 0.39 -26.81
N GLU A 155 5.74 0.18 -26.57
CA GLU A 155 6.82 0.84 -27.31
C GLU A 155 7.20 0.12 -28.63
N GLU A 156 6.77 -1.13 -28.84
CA GLU A 156 7.11 -1.92 -30.04
C GLU A 156 6.22 -1.65 -31.27
N ASP A 157 5.14 -0.88 -31.14
CA ASP A 157 4.15 -0.64 -32.22
C ASP A 157 4.36 0.68 -33.02
N ASP A 158 5.44 1.44 -32.75
CA ASP A 158 5.70 2.77 -33.33
C ASP A 158 7.01 2.88 -34.19
N ASP A 159 7.39 1.82 -34.92
CA ASP A 159 8.52 1.83 -35.90
C ASP A 159 8.10 1.55 -37.38
#